data_AF-A0A453MD15-F1
#
_entry.id   AF-A0A453MD15-F1
#
_cell.length_a   1.000
_cell.length_b   1.000
_cell.length_c   1.000
_cell.angle_alpha   90.00
_cell.angle_beta   90.00
_cell.angle_gamma   90.00
#
_symmetry.space_group_name_H-M   'P 1'
#
loop_
_entity.id
_entity.type
_entity.pdbx_description
1 polymer ?
#
loop_
_entity_poly.entity_id
_entity_poly.type
_entity_poly.pdbx_seq_one_letter_code
_entity_poly.pdbx_strand_id
1 'polypeptide(L)'
;CHFWLPNKRRHCANSHLSSSQYCGNHSPESSSDSRRRVPCPVDPSHTVFEENLEAHVGKCPFRKHADALAAQPYYSKGINSGGGEAGVAAVTSAAKRASVHKLSEEEFWALVAKIRSAHTAAAVQMRESYIAPDACDKWMKGQVDRKVPYQEKHVVQQVSIVGNMETFGLLPRGGAEDAMKEIAVKTAPAVVEFGAGRGYLTQMLADCYGIKNIFLVERRSYKLKLKT
;
A
#
# COMPACT_ATOMS: atom_id res chain seq x y z
N CYS A 1 -25.94 17.62 -6.41
CA CYS A 1 -26.44 16.52 -7.28
C CYS A 1 -26.97 15.39 -6.38
N HIS A 2 -28.16 14.86 -6.64
CA HIS A 2 -28.79 13.83 -5.79
C HIS A 2 -28.19 12.42 -5.92
N PHE A 3 -27.21 12.19 -6.78
CA PHE A 3 -26.55 10.89 -6.93
C PHE A 3 -25.80 10.47 -5.66
N TRP A 4 -26.09 9.29 -5.13
CA TRP A 4 -25.43 8.74 -3.94
C TRP A 4 -24.13 8.02 -4.31
N LEU A 5 -23.03 8.35 -3.63
CA LEU A 5 -21.73 7.72 -3.82
C LEU A 5 -21.50 6.67 -2.71
N PRO A 6 -21.76 5.36 -2.93
CA PRO A 6 -21.71 4.34 -1.88
C PRO A 6 -20.33 4.24 -1.23
N ASN A 7 -19.26 4.32 -2.02
CA ASN A 7 -17.88 4.27 -1.53
C ASN A 7 -17.50 5.47 -0.63
N LYS A 8 -18.17 6.61 -0.80
CA LYS A 8 -17.90 7.85 -0.06
C LYS A 8 -18.98 8.16 0.99
N ARG A 9 -20.04 7.35 1.06
CA ARG A 9 -21.20 7.51 1.95
C ARG A 9 -21.76 8.94 1.98
N ARG A 10 -21.89 9.56 0.81
CA ARG A 10 -22.44 10.92 0.65
C ARG A 10 -23.01 11.14 -0.75
N HIS A 11 -23.84 12.16 -0.92
CA HIS A 11 -24.25 12.62 -2.25
C HIS A 11 -23.12 13.32 -3.01
N CYS A 12 -23.22 13.32 -4.34
CA CYS A 12 -22.30 14.01 -5.23
C CYS A 12 -22.31 15.52 -4.94
N ALA A 13 -21.12 16.07 -4.69
CA ALA A 13 -20.93 17.48 -4.36
C ALA A 13 -21.08 18.43 -5.55
N ASN A 14 -21.13 17.92 -6.78
CA ASN A 14 -21.29 18.77 -7.95
C ASN A 14 -22.69 19.41 -7.97
N SER A 15 -22.74 20.67 -8.39
CA SER A 15 -23.99 21.39 -8.63
C SER A 15 -24.86 20.63 -9.62
N HIS A 16 -26.16 20.63 -9.37
CA HIS A 16 -27.11 20.09 -10.32
C HIS A 16 -27.18 20.98 -11.58
N LEU A 17 -27.65 20.42 -12.70
CA LEU A 17 -28.01 21.21 -13.87
C LEU A 17 -29.32 21.97 -13.59
N SER A 18 -29.55 23.11 -14.25
CA SER A 18 -30.82 23.85 -14.10
C SER A 18 -32.05 23.01 -14.48
N SER A 19 -31.88 22.03 -15.37
CA SER A 19 -32.94 21.16 -15.88
C SER A 19 -33.01 19.77 -15.21
N SER A 20 -32.19 19.49 -14.19
CA SER A 20 -32.12 18.14 -13.58
C SER A 20 -31.72 18.19 -12.11
N GLN A 21 -32.15 17.23 -11.29
CA GLN A 21 -31.65 17.09 -9.90
C GLN A 21 -30.21 16.53 -9.83
N TYR A 22 -29.65 16.16 -10.99
CA TYR A 22 -28.33 15.56 -11.13
C TYR A 22 -27.35 16.52 -11.83
N CYS A 23 -26.05 16.33 -11.59
CA CYS A 23 -25.01 17.05 -12.33
C CYS A 23 -24.81 16.39 -13.70
N GLY A 24 -24.14 17.06 -14.64
CA GLY A 24 -23.86 16.51 -15.97
C GLY A 24 -23.01 15.22 -16.01
N ASN A 25 -22.45 14.79 -14.87
CA ASN A 25 -21.78 13.49 -14.74
C ASN A 25 -22.69 12.35 -14.26
N HIS A 26 -23.86 12.67 -13.70
CA HIS A 26 -24.80 11.70 -13.12
C HIS A 26 -26.23 11.88 -13.69
N SER A 27 -26.37 12.43 -14.89
CA SER A 27 -27.66 12.54 -15.57
C SER A 27 -28.26 11.14 -15.78
N PRO A 28 -29.54 10.91 -15.41
CA PRO A 28 -30.22 9.65 -15.68
C PRO A 28 -30.35 9.42 -17.19
N GLU A 29 -30.33 8.15 -17.62
CA GLU A 29 -30.55 7.76 -19.03
C GLU A 29 -31.91 8.23 -19.58
N SER A 30 -32.87 8.53 -18.69
CA SER A 30 -34.21 9.04 -19.02
C SER A 30 -34.31 10.56 -19.16
N SER A 31 -33.21 11.30 -18.96
CA SER A 31 -33.19 12.73 -19.27
C SER A 31 -33.12 12.94 -20.79
N SER A 32 -33.76 14.00 -21.30
CA SER A 32 -33.85 14.34 -22.74
C SER A 32 -32.50 14.56 -23.45
N ASP A 33 -31.39 14.38 -22.73
CA ASP A 33 -30.03 14.44 -23.23
C ASP A 33 -29.58 13.03 -23.65
N SER A 34 -29.90 12.66 -24.90
CA SER A 34 -29.70 11.32 -25.50
C SER A 34 -28.24 10.88 -25.65
N ARG A 35 -27.29 11.57 -25.02
CA ARG A 35 -25.85 11.35 -25.19
C ARG A 35 -25.38 10.22 -24.28
N ARG A 36 -25.10 9.07 -24.89
CA ARG A 36 -24.58 7.88 -24.21
C ARG A 36 -23.24 8.20 -23.52
N ARG A 37 -23.12 7.79 -22.26
CA ARG A 37 -21.86 7.84 -21.51
C ARG A 37 -21.25 6.45 -21.44
N VAL A 38 -19.94 6.36 -21.63
CA VAL A 38 -19.17 5.13 -21.53
C VAL A 38 -18.05 5.29 -20.49
N PRO A 39 -17.65 4.21 -19.79
CA PRO A 39 -16.47 4.25 -18.93
C PRO A 39 -15.24 4.66 -19.72
N CYS A 40 -14.37 5.48 -19.12
CA CYS A 40 -13.09 5.79 -19.76
C CYS A 40 -12.25 4.50 -19.89
N PRO A 41 -11.67 4.22 -21.08
CA PRO A 41 -10.89 3.01 -21.33
C PRO A 41 -9.55 3.03 -20.60
N VAL A 42 -9.07 4.21 -20.20
CA VAL A 42 -7.82 4.39 -19.44
C VAL A 42 -8.07 4.29 -17.93
N ASP A 43 -9.23 4.76 -17.45
CA ASP A 43 -9.63 4.70 -16.05
C ASP A 43 -11.15 4.46 -15.91
N PRO A 44 -11.58 3.22 -15.65
CA PRO A 44 -13.00 2.88 -15.51
C PRO A 44 -13.69 3.53 -14.30
N SER A 45 -12.97 4.25 -13.43
CA SER A 45 -13.57 4.91 -12.27
C SER A 45 -14.42 6.14 -12.63
N HIS A 46 -14.35 6.60 -13.87
CA HIS A 46 -15.16 7.69 -14.38
C HIS A 46 -15.73 7.40 -15.78
N THR A 47 -16.78 8.15 -16.15
CA THR A 47 -17.46 8.02 -17.44
C THR A 47 -17.36 9.31 -18.24
N VAL A 48 -17.39 9.19 -19.56
CA VAL A 48 -17.31 10.28 -20.54
C VAL A 48 -18.39 10.11 -21.59
N PHE A 49 -18.80 11.19 -22.26
CA PHE A 49 -19.70 11.06 -23.40
C PHE A 49 -19.01 10.29 -24.52
N GLU A 50 -19.71 9.34 -25.12
CA GLU A 50 -19.20 8.47 -26.18
C GLU A 50 -18.62 9.28 -27.35
N GLU A 51 -19.34 10.32 -27.78
CA GLU A 51 -18.91 11.26 -28.83
C GLU A 51 -17.60 12.02 -28.50
N ASN A 52 -17.27 12.15 -27.21
CA ASN A 52 -16.08 12.88 -26.73
C ASN A 52 -14.98 11.93 -26.26
N LEU A 53 -15.14 10.62 -26.45
CA LEU A 53 -14.24 9.61 -25.90
C LEU A 53 -12.81 9.78 -26.43
N GLU A 54 -12.65 9.92 -27.74
CA GLU A 54 -11.34 10.07 -28.38
C GLU A 54 -10.61 11.33 -27.90
N ALA A 55 -11.31 12.47 -27.92
CA ALA A 55 -10.78 13.73 -27.42
C ALA A 55 -10.49 13.69 -25.91
N HIS A 56 -11.25 12.91 -25.13
CA HIS A 56 -11.01 12.70 -23.71
C HIS A 56 -9.72 11.92 -23.45
N VAL A 57 -9.47 10.82 -24.16
CA VAL A 57 -8.32 9.94 -23.89
C VAL A 57 -7.00 10.72 -23.91
N GLY A 58 -6.83 11.66 -24.84
CA GLY A 58 -5.63 12.51 -24.93
C GLY A 58 -5.48 13.51 -23.77
N LYS A 59 -6.58 13.94 -23.14
CA LYS A 59 -6.58 14.88 -21.99
C LYS A 59 -6.82 14.22 -20.64
N CYS A 60 -7.04 12.90 -20.61
CA CYS A 60 -7.32 12.15 -19.41
C CYS A 60 -6.17 12.33 -18.40
N PRO A 61 -6.43 12.85 -17.18
CA PRO A 61 -5.39 13.01 -16.17
C PRO A 61 -4.69 11.69 -15.84
N PHE A 62 -5.46 10.59 -15.73
CA PHE A 62 -4.90 9.28 -15.44
C PHE A 62 -3.94 8.80 -16.54
N ARG A 63 -4.27 9.05 -17.81
CA ARG A 63 -3.38 8.74 -18.94
C ARG A 63 -2.07 9.52 -18.83
N LYS A 64 -2.15 10.83 -18.60
CA LYS A 64 -0.96 11.68 -18.43
C LYS A 64 -0.08 11.22 -17.26
N HIS A 65 -0.70 10.86 -16.12
CA HIS A 65 0.04 10.32 -14.98
C HIS A 65 0.69 8.97 -15.28
N ALA A 66 -0.02 8.08 -15.99
CA ALA A 66 0.52 6.79 -16.40
C ALA A 66 1.69 6.93 -17.38
N ASP A 67 1.58 7.83 -18.37
CA ASP A 67 2.64 8.11 -19.33
C ASP A 67 3.85 8.75 -18.65
N ALA A 68 3.64 9.72 -17.75
CA ALA A 68 4.71 10.34 -16.97
C ALA A 68 5.43 9.35 -16.06
N LEU A 69 4.70 8.41 -15.44
CA LEU A 69 5.26 7.32 -14.66
C LEU A 69 6.05 6.35 -15.54
N ALA A 70 5.51 6.00 -16.71
CA ALA A 70 6.16 5.11 -17.67
C ALA A 70 7.45 5.69 -18.25
N ALA A 71 7.55 7.02 -18.35
CA ALA A 71 8.74 7.72 -18.81
C ALA A 71 9.85 7.81 -17.75
N GLN A 72 9.61 7.41 -16.50
CA GLN A 72 10.65 7.47 -15.46
C GLN A 72 11.74 6.42 -15.72
N PRO A 73 13.03 6.79 -15.62
CA PRO A 73 14.14 5.85 -15.87
C PRO A 73 14.14 4.59 -14.97
N TYR A 74 13.55 4.72 -13.79
CA TYR A 74 13.43 3.65 -12.79
C TYR A 74 12.12 2.85 -12.90
N TYR A 75 11.23 3.19 -13.84
CA TYR A 75 9.99 2.47 -14.02
C TYR A 75 10.14 1.35 -15.05
N SER A 76 9.81 0.13 -14.63
CA SER A 76 9.63 -1.00 -15.52
C SER A 76 8.28 -1.66 -15.24
N LYS A 77 7.39 -1.61 -16.23
CA LYS A 77 6.02 -2.13 -16.09
C LYS A 77 6.07 -3.64 -15.86
N GLY A 78 5.56 -4.07 -14.70
CA GLY A 78 5.43 -5.50 -14.38
C GLY A 78 6.69 -6.18 -13.85
N ILE A 79 7.76 -5.43 -13.52
CA ILE A 79 9.02 -6.01 -13.02
C ILE A 79 8.84 -6.91 -11.77
N ASN A 80 7.86 -6.59 -10.92
CA ASN A 80 7.55 -7.34 -9.69
C ASN A 80 6.28 -8.21 -9.80
N SER A 81 5.74 -8.41 -11.01
CA SER A 81 4.49 -9.15 -11.20
C SER A 81 4.64 -10.66 -11.11
N GLY A 82 5.89 -11.17 -10.98
CA GLY A 82 6.22 -12.56 -11.28
C GLY A 82 6.08 -12.81 -12.79
N GLY A 83 6.80 -13.79 -13.35
CA GLY A 83 6.85 -14.05 -14.80
C GLY A 83 5.54 -14.58 -15.42
N GLY A 84 4.39 -13.99 -15.09
CA GLY A 84 3.14 -14.22 -15.81
C GLY A 84 3.21 -13.52 -17.16
N GLU A 85 2.96 -14.28 -18.22
CA GLU A 85 2.99 -13.79 -19.60
C GLU A 85 2.13 -12.53 -19.77
N ALA A 86 2.65 -11.58 -20.55
CA ALA A 86 1.92 -10.39 -20.95
C ALA A 86 0.67 -10.81 -21.73
N GLY A 87 -0.51 -10.72 -21.10
CA GLY A 87 -1.79 -11.07 -21.73
C GLY A 87 -2.72 -11.88 -20.84
N VAL A 88 -2.24 -12.47 -19.74
CA VAL A 88 -3.13 -13.13 -18.78
C VAL A 88 -3.90 -12.06 -18.01
N ALA A 89 -5.23 -12.05 -18.17
CA ALA A 89 -6.11 -11.15 -17.43
C ALA A 89 -5.76 -11.18 -15.94
N ALA A 90 -5.56 -10.01 -15.34
CA ALA A 90 -5.18 -9.88 -13.94
C ALA A 90 -6.11 -10.72 -13.06
N VAL A 91 -5.62 -11.83 -12.53
CA VAL A 91 -6.43 -12.75 -11.73
C VAL A 91 -6.84 -12.02 -10.45
N THR A 92 -8.10 -11.61 -10.39
CA THR A 92 -8.62 -10.84 -9.25
C THR A 92 -8.64 -11.72 -7.99
N SER A 93 -8.55 -11.10 -6.81
CA SER A 93 -8.65 -11.84 -5.55
C SER A 93 -10.00 -12.58 -5.43
N ALA A 94 -11.06 -12.05 -6.05
CA ALA A 94 -12.36 -12.71 -6.10
C ALA A 94 -12.31 -13.98 -6.98
N ALA A 95 -11.67 -13.91 -8.15
CA ALA A 95 -11.46 -15.06 -9.02
C ALA A 95 -10.62 -16.15 -8.32
N LYS A 96 -9.52 -15.77 -7.64
CA LYS A 96 -8.69 -16.72 -6.87
C LYS A 96 -9.51 -17.46 -5.80
N ARG A 97 -10.32 -16.74 -5.03
CA ARG A 97 -11.19 -17.33 -4.00
C ARG A 97 -12.24 -18.25 -4.62
N ALA A 98 -12.89 -17.81 -5.70
CA ALA A 98 -13.88 -18.62 -6.39
C ALA A 98 -13.29 -19.94 -6.91
N SER A 99 -12.06 -19.92 -7.43
CA SER A 99 -11.36 -21.15 -7.84
C SER A 99 -11.14 -22.12 -6.68
N VAL A 100 -10.72 -21.63 -5.50
CA VAL A 100 -10.53 -22.48 -4.31
C VAL A 100 -11.85 -23.04 -3.81
N HIS A 101 -12.91 -22.23 -3.79
CA HIS A 101 -14.24 -22.66 -3.33
C HIS A 101 -14.95 -23.64 -4.27
N LYS A 102 -14.50 -23.76 -5.52
CA LYS A 102 -15.05 -24.69 -6.50
C LYS A 102 -14.42 -26.08 -6.43
N LEU A 103 -13.34 -26.26 -5.68
CA LEU A 103 -12.67 -27.54 -5.55
C LEU A 103 -13.58 -28.56 -4.86
N SER A 104 -13.57 -29.79 -5.35
CA SER A 104 -14.10 -30.91 -4.56
C SER A 104 -13.25 -31.16 -3.32
N GLU A 105 -13.73 -32.00 -2.40
CA GLU A 105 -12.95 -32.37 -1.22
C GLU A 105 -11.63 -33.06 -1.61
N GLU A 106 -11.68 -33.97 -2.59
CA GLU A 106 -10.50 -34.69 -3.09
C GLU A 106 -9.49 -33.74 -3.73
N GLU A 107 -9.96 -32.80 -4.58
CA GLU A 107 -9.11 -31.81 -5.22
C GLU A 107 -8.48 -30.85 -4.21
N PHE A 108 -9.23 -30.47 -3.18
CA PHE A 108 -8.73 -29.63 -2.09
C PHE A 108 -7.60 -30.33 -1.33
N TRP A 109 -7.78 -31.60 -0.97
CA TRP A 109 -6.73 -32.37 -0.28
C TRP A 109 -5.51 -32.62 -1.17
N ALA A 110 -5.69 -32.85 -2.47
CA ALA A 110 -4.59 -32.92 -3.42
C ALA A 110 -3.80 -31.61 -3.50
N LEU A 111 -4.48 -30.45 -3.49
CA LEU A 111 -3.84 -29.15 -3.43
C LEU A 111 -3.05 -28.96 -2.12
N VAL A 112 -3.62 -29.33 -0.98
CA VAL A 112 -2.92 -29.27 0.32
C VAL A 112 -1.67 -30.15 0.32
N ALA A 113 -1.76 -31.37 -0.21
CA ALA A 113 -0.62 -32.27 -0.33
C ALA A 113 0.48 -31.66 -1.21
N LYS A 114 0.11 -31.05 -2.33
CA LYS A 114 1.03 -30.32 -3.21
C LYS A 114 1.72 -29.16 -2.49
N ILE A 115 0.98 -28.35 -1.74
CA ILE A 115 1.53 -27.23 -0.95
C ILE A 115 2.53 -27.76 0.09
N ARG A 116 2.17 -28.82 0.81
CA ARG A 116 3.06 -29.44 1.80
C ARG A 116 4.33 -30.00 1.15
N SER A 117 4.21 -30.68 0.02
CA SER A 117 5.37 -31.21 -0.72
C SER A 117 6.30 -30.08 -1.18
N ALA A 118 5.74 -29.00 -1.77
CA ALA A 118 6.52 -27.83 -2.17
C ALA A 118 7.19 -27.14 -0.98
N HIS A 119 6.48 -27.02 0.15
CA HIS A 119 7.05 -26.50 1.39
C HIS A 119 8.21 -27.39 1.85
N THR A 120 8.05 -28.70 1.97
CA THR A 120 9.15 -29.59 2.39
C THR A 120 10.36 -29.53 1.46
N ALA A 121 10.14 -29.39 0.14
CA ALA A 121 11.21 -29.31 -0.84
C ALA A 121 11.96 -27.96 -0.83
N ALA A 122 11.29 -26.86 -0.49
CA ALA A 122 11.85 -25.51 -0.55
C ALA A 122 12.12 -24.86 0.81
N ALA A 123 11.60 -25.45 1.90
CA ALA A 123 11.70 -24.89 3.23
C ALA A 123 13.16 -24.92 3.69
N VAL A 124 13.71 -23.73 3.83
CA VAL A 124 14.92 -23.50 4.60
C VAL A 124 14.50 -23.42 6.06
N GLN A 125 15.27 -24.04 6.96
CA GLN A 125 15.05 -23.89 8.39
C GLN A 125 15.12 -22.39 8.76
N MET A 126 13.97 -21.80 9.06
CA MET A 126 13.89 -20.44 9.56
C MET A 126 14.32 -20.46 11.03
N ARG A 127 15.38 -19.72 11.35
CA ARG A 127 15.77 -19.50 12.74
C ARG A 127 14.82 -18.49 13.34
N GLU A 128 14.19 -18.84 14.44
CA GLU A 128 13.49 -17.86 15.26
C GLU A 128 14.51 -16.91 15.87
N SER A 129 14.23 -15.62 15.81
CA SER A 129 15.06 -14.59 16.43
C SER A 129 14.16 -13.58 17.11
N TYR A 130 14.44 -13.34 18.39
CA TYR A 130 13.84 -12.27 19.17
C TYR A 130 14.94 -11.58 19.96
N ILE A 131 15.19 -10.31 19.62
CA ILE A 131 16.21 -9.48 20.25
C ILE A 131 15.54 -8.17 20.61
N ALA A 132 15.56 -7.82 21.90
CA ALA A 132 14.98 -6.59 22.41
C ALA A 132 16.09 -5.70 23.00
N PRO A 133 16.58 -4.70 22.25
CA PRO A 133 17.60 -3.79 22.75
C PRO A 133 17.05 -2.89 23.84
N ASP A 134 17.88 -2.56 24.83
CA ASP A 134 17.54 -1.62 25.91
C ASP A 134 17.13 -0.24 25.36
N ALA A 135 17.67 0.17 24.20
CA ALA A 135 17.28 1.38 23.49
C ALA A 135 15.76 1.46 23.19
N CYS A 136 15.09 0.31 23.08
CA CYS A 136 13.67 0.18 22.78
C CYS A 136 12.77 0.08 24.03
N ASP A 137 13.32 0.15 25.24
CA ASP A 137 12.56 -0.04 26.49
C ASP A 137 11.37 0.91 26.65
N LYS A 138 11.52 2.16 26.21
CA LYS A 138 10.44 3.16 26.26
C LYS A 138 9.21 2.70 25.47
N TRP A 139 9.44 2.04 24.34
CA TRP A 139 8.38 1.47 23.50
C TRP A 139 7.75 0.24 24.14
N MET A 140 8.56 -0.66 24.71
CA MET A 140 8.08 -1.86 25.42
C MET A 140 7.25 -1.52 26.66
N LYS A 141 7.64 -0.49 27.40
CA LYS A 141 6.94 0.00 28.61
C LYS A 141 5.74 0.90 28.28
N GLY A 142 5.45 1.14 27.01
CA GLY A 142 4.34 1.99 26.57
C GLY A 142 4.49 3.47 26.95
N GLN A 143 5.72 3.93 27.18
CA GLN A 143 6.06 5.30 27.60
C GLN A 143 6.23 6.26 26.41
N VAL A 144 5.65 5.93 25.26
CA VAL A 144 5.68 6.72 24.02
C VAL A 144 4.34 7.44 23.80
N ASP A 145 4.39 8.62 23.17
CA ASP A 145 3.20 9.46 22.94
C ASP A 145 2.15 8.73 22.08
N ARG A 146 1.02 8.32 22.69
CA ARG A 146 0.00 7.42 22.12
C ARG A 146 -1.00 8.12 21.19
N LYS A 147 -0.61 9.21 20.51
CA LYS A 147 -1.50 9.99 19.60
C LYS A 147 -2.11 9.18 18.45
N VAL A 148 -1.70 7.92 18.24
CA VAL A 148 -2.25 7.01 17.23
C VAL A 148 -2.62 5.67 17.90
N PRO A 149 -3.76 5.03 17.56
CA PRO A 149 -4.14 3.75 18.14
C PRO A 149 -3.10 2.68 17.83
N TYR A 150 -2.29 2.37 18.84
CA TYR A 150 -1.15 1.48 18.78
C TYR A 150 -1.47 0.20 19.54
N GLN A 151 -1.28 -0.97 18.91
CA GLN A 151 -1.55 -2.28 19.54
C GLN A 151 -0.22 -2.90 20.01
N GLU A 152 -0.22 -3.43 21.23
CA GLU A 152 0.95 -4.00 21.92
C GLU A 152 1.65 -5.11 21.13
N LYS A 153 0.88 -5.96 20.43
CA LYS A 153 1.45 -7.02 19.57
C LYS A 153 2.34 -6.50 18.44
N HIS A 154 2.15 -5.25 18.00
CA HIS A 154 3.03 -4.66 17.01
C HIS A 154 4.35 -4.20 17.63
N VAL A 155 4.39 -3.84 18.91
CA VAL A 155 5.61 -3.39 19.59
C VAL A 155 6.66 -4.47 19.58
N VAL A 156 6.32 -5.67 20.06
CA VAL A 156 7.23 -6.81 20.19
C VAL A 156 7.86 -7.14 18.83
N GLN A 157 7.06 -7.10 17.77
CA GLN A 157 7.54 -7.32 16.41
C GLN A 157 8.51 -6.23 15.96
N GLN A 158 8.18 -4.95 16.16
CA GLN A 158 9.07 -3.84 15.76
C GLN A 158 10.38 -3.85 16.55
N VAL A 159 10.31 -4.09 17.86
CA VAL A 159 11.48 -4.19 18.73
C VAL A 159 12.39 -5.33 18.28
N SER A 160 11.83 -6.49 17.94
CA SER A 160 12.60 -7.61 17.40
C SER A 160 13.28 -7.27 16.07
N ILE A 161 12.58 -6.59 15.15
CA ILE A 161 13.16 -6.15 13.88
C ILE A 161 14.36 -5.24 14.13
N VAL A 162 14.19 -4.23 14.99
CA VAL A 162 15.24 -3.27 15.33
C VAL A 162 16.42 -3.94 16.03
N GLY A 163 16.19 -4.87 16.96
CA GLY A 163 17.26 -5.62 17.61
C GLY A 163 18.04 -6.52 16.66
N ASN A 164 17.37 -7.13 15.68
CA ASN A 164 18.07 -7.85 14.62
C ASN A 164 18.87 -6.88 13.73
N MET A 165 18.34 -5.70 13.38
CA MET A 165 19.10 -4.69 12.62
C MET A 165 20.39 -4.28 13.33
N GLU A 166 20.36 -4.09 14.65
CA GLU A 166 21.55 -3.85 15.47
C GLU A 166 22.52 -5.04 15.44
N THR A 167 22.01 -6.26 15.59
CA THR A 167 22.81 -7.49 15.57
C THR A 167 23.52 -7.71 14.23
N PHE A 168 22.88 -7.36 13.12
CA PHE A 168 23.46 -7.41 11.77
C PHE A 168 24.34 -6.20 11.43
N GLY A 169 24.53 -5.25 12.36
CA GLY A 169 25.36 -4.06 12.15
C GLY A 169 24.75 -3.03 11.20
N LEU A 170 23.42 -3.07 11.00
CA LEU A 170 22.68 -2.05 10.24
C LEU A 170 22.39 -0.82 11.09
N LEU A 171 22.38 -0.99 12.42
CA LEU A 171 22.26 0.07 13.40
C LEU A 171 23.47 0.02 14.36
N PRO A 172 23.91 1.18 14.87
CA PRO A 172 24.94 1.24 15.90
C PRO A 172 24.44 0.55 17.18
N ARG A 173 25.35 -0.10 17.90
CA ARG A 173 25.02 -0.71 19.19
C ARG A 173 24.69 0.36 20.22
N GLY A 174 23.78 0.07 21.15
CA GLY A 174 23.52 0.98 22.29
C GLY A 174 22.59 2.16 22.00
N GLY A 175 21.98 2.24 20.81
CA GLY A 175 20.97 3.27 20.49
C GLY A 175 21.56 4.66 20.25
N ALA A 176 20.74 5.70 20.45
CA ALA A 176 21.04 7.09 20.07
C ALA A 176 22.32 7.67 20.71
N GLU A 177 22.67 7.25 21.93
CA GLU A 177 23.84 7.78 22.66
C GLU A 177 25.17 7.33 22.03
N ASP A 178 25.23 6.10 21.53
CA ASP A 178 26.39 5.53 20.83
C ASP A 178 26.32 5.82 19.32
N ALA A 179 25.12 5.90 18.76
CA ALA A 179 24.87 6.34 17.39
C ALA A 179 25.47 7.73 17.14
N MET A 180 25.33 8.68 18.07
CA MET A 180 25.88 10.03 17.92
C MET A 180 27.41 10.07 17.89
N LYS A 181 28.12 9.07 18.46
CA LYS A 181 29.59 8.98 18.40
C LYS A 181 30.07 8.30 17.12
N GLU A 182 29.37 7.29 16.62
CA GLU A 182 29.76 6.51 15.43
C GLU A 182 29.28 7.16 14.11
N ILE A 183 28.07 7.73 14.10
CA ILE A 183 27.47 8.45 12.95
C ILE A 183 28.08 9.84 12.77
N ALA A 184 28.70 10.44 13.79
CA ALA A 184 29.47 11.68 13.59
C ALA A 184 30.68 11.47 12.63
N VAL A 185 31.09 10.23 12.39
CA VAL A 185 32.25 9.87 11.55
C VAL A 185 31.83 9.45 10.12
N LYS A 186 30.58 9.06 9.88
CA LYS A 186 30.05 8.65 8.56
C LYS A 186 28.68 9.28 8.31
N THR A 187 28.44 9.76 7.08
CA THR A 187 27.18 10.36 6.58
C THR A 187 25.91 9.86 7.30
N ALA A 188 25.04 10.79 7.72
CA ALA A 188 23.82 10.47 8.45
C ALA A 188 22.95 9.41 7.74
N PRO A 189 22.56 8.30 8.40
CA PRO A 189 21.81 7.23 7.77
C PRO A 189 20.43 7.71 7.34
N ALA A 190 19.95 7.20 6.21
CA ALA A 190 18.61 7.42 5.70
C ALA A 190 17.81 6.11 5.68
N VAL A 191 16.55 6.16 6.10
CA VAL A 191 15.64 5.01 6.14
C VAL A 191 14.49 5.25 5.18
N VAL A 192 14.24 4.26 4.32
CA VAL A 192 13.11 4.24 3.39
C VAL A 192 12.23 3.04 3.75
N GLU A 193 11.06 3.30 4.35
CA GLU A 193 10.11 2.25 4.74
C GLU A 193 9.06 2.06 3.64
N PHE A 194 9.10 0.91 2.96
CA PHE A 194 8.09 0.53 1.97
C PHE A 194 6.90 -0.16 2.62
N GLY A 195 5.69 0.24 2.26
CA GLY A 195 4.48 -0.29 2.89
C GLY A 195 4.36 0.16 4.35
N ALA A 196 4.83 1.38 4.64
CA ALA A 196 4.98 1.87 6.00
C ALA A 196 3.67 1.93 6.80
N GLY A 197 2.51 1.92 6.14
CA GLY A 197 1.22 2.05 6.81
C GLY A 197 1.16 3.32 7.67
N ARG A 198 1.23 3.12 9.00
CA ARG A 198 1.22 4.21 10.01
C ARG A 198 2.62 4.70 10.40
N GLY A 199 3.70 4.01 10.03
CA GLY A 199 5.09 4.42 10.25
C GLY A 199 5.68 4.08 11.62
N TYR A 200 5.21 3.00 12.28
CA TYR A 200 5.65 2.64 13.63
C TYR A 200 7.13 2.22 13.69
N LEU A 201 7.60 1.43 12.72
CA LEU A 201 9.00 0.99 12.66
C LEU A 201 9.94 2.19 12.54
N THR A 202 9.65 3.05 11.58
CA THR A 202 10.40 4.29 11.36
C THR A 202 10.42 5.21 12.58
N GLN A 203 9.28 5.37 13.28
CA GLN A 203 9.26 6.18 14.50
C GLN A 203 10.14 5.56 15.60
N MET A 204 10.12 4.24 15.75
CA MET A 204 11.02 3.55 16.69
C MET A 204 12.49 3.78 16.34
N LEU A 205 12.84 3.76 15.05
CA LEU A 205 14.19 4.08 14.60
C LEU A 205 14.59 5.55 14.90
N ALA A 206 13.65 6.49 14.76
CA ALA A 206 13.88 7.89 15.13
C ALA A 206 14.08 8.05 16.65
N ASP A 207 13.18 7.46 17.45
CA ASP A 207 13.16 7.59 18.90
C ASP A 207 14.34 6.88 19.59
N CYS A 208 14.69 5.69 19.11
CA CYS A 208 15.67 4.81 19.76
C CYS A 208 17.10 5.00 19.21
N TYR A 209 17.25 5.39 17.95
CA TYR A 209 18.55 5.50 17.26
C TYR A 209 18.83 6.88 16.69
N GLY A 210 17.92 7.86 16.85
CA GLY A 210 18.15 9.24 16.44
C GLY A 210 18.16 9.44 14.92
N ILE A 211 17.58 8.54 14.14
CA ILE A 211 17.54 8.63 12.68
C ILE A 211 16.63 9.79 12.26
N LYS A 212 17.16 10.72 11.46
CA LYS A 212 16.44 11.93 11.01
C LYS A 212 16.01 11.88 9.55
N ASN A 213 16.77 11.22 8.69
CA ASN A 213 16.48 11.16 7.26
C ASN A 213 15.51 10.00 6.99
N ILE A 214 14.21 10.31 6.98
CA ILE A 214 13.16 9.31 6.98
C ILE A 214 12.20 9.51 5.79
N PHE A 215 11.95 8.41 5.06
CA PHE A 215 11.05 8.39 3.91
C PHE A 215 10.02 7.26 4.05
N LEU A 216 8.73 7.64 4.09
CA LEU A 216 7.61 6.70 4.24
C LEU A 216 6.91 6.48 2.89
N VAL A 217 7.13 5.32 2.26
CA VAL A 217 6.54 4.97 0.98
C VAL A 217 5.29 4.11 1.18
N GLU A 218 4.14 4.59 0.72
CA GLU A 218 2.85 3.90 0.87
C GLU A 218 1.90 4.21 -0.29
N ARG A 219 1.10 3.22 -0.70
CA ARG A 219 0.14 3.32 -1.81
C ARG A 219 -1.13 4.10 -1.44
N ARG A 220 -1.48 4.16 -0.16
CA ARG A 220 -2.67 4.87 0.35
C ARG A 220 -2.30 5.91 1.40
N SER A 221 -2.89 7.09 1.30
CA SER A 221 -2.80 8.10 2.35
C SER A 221 -3.61 7.66 3.57
N TYR A 222 -2.94 7.17 4.61
CA TYR A 222 -3.56 6.98 5.92
C TYR A 222 -3.72 8.34 6.60
N LYS A 223 -4.93 8.63 7.13
CA LYS A 223 -5.25 9.93 7.76
C LYS A 223 -4.40 10.27 9.00
N LEU A 224 -3.67 9.30 9.55
CA LEU A 224 -2.85 9.44 10.75
C LEU A 224 -1.54 8.66 10.54
N LYS A 225 -0.58 9.26 9.83
CA LYS A 225 0.81 8.82 9.88
C LYS A 225 1.46 9.41 11.13
N LEU A 226 2.32 8.65 11.79
CA LEU A 226 3.16 9.18 12.86
C LEU A 226 4.00 10.31 12.29
N LYS A 227 4.03 11.43 13.02
CA LYS A 227 4.86 12.58 12.69
C LYS A 227 6.18 12.39 13.43
N THR A 228 7.25 12.32 12.65
CA THR A 228 8.62 12.47 13.13
C THR A 228 8.91 13.92 13.48
#